data_AF-A0A0F8ZV11-F1
#
_entry.id   AF-A0A0F8ZV11-F1
#
_cell.length_a   1.000
_cell.length_b   1.000
_cell.length_c   1.000
_cell.angle_alpha   90.00
_cell.angle_beta   90.00
_cell.angle_gamma   90.00
#
_symmetry.space_group_name_H-M   'P 1'
#
loop_
_entity.id
_entity.type
_entity.pdbx_description
1 polymer ?
#
loop_
_entity_poly.entity_id
_entity_poly.type
_entity_poly.pdbx_seq_one_letter_code
_entity_poly.pdbx_strand_id
1 'polypeptide(L)'
;METPILLGANPKTSNPIEWIPIRFDRWTVRVEGLVDSEITLHFNQPFAKIIDLSKMNGEAFHGPIQVRVEFRNRGTERTITVFAMECK
;
A
#
# COMPACT_ATOMS: atom_id res chain seq x y z
N MET A 1 9.96 -3.01 12.34
CA MET A 1 10.69 -2.43 11.18
C MET A 1 9.69 -1.93 10.15
N GLU A 2 10.13 -1.20 9.10
CA GLU A 2 9.23 -0.79 8.01
C GLU A 2 9.79 -1.13 6.63
N THR A 3 8.90 -1.31 5.65
CA THR A 3 9.24 -1.54 4.24
C THR A 3 8.39 -0.60 3.38
N PRO A 4 9.01 0.29 2.57
CA PRO A 4 8.24 1.15 1.67
C PRO A 4 7.62 0.31 0.54
N ILE A 5 6.31 0.44 0.35
CA ILE A 5 5.57 -0.16 -0.77
C ILE A 5 5.47 0.85 -1.91
N LEU A 6 5.21 2.11 -1.58
CA LEU A 6 5.15 3.24 -2.50
C LEU A 6 5.84 4.42 -1.84
N LEU A 7 6.75 5.12 -2.53
CA LEU A 7 7.54 6.20 -1.93
C LEU A 7 7.35 7.51 -2.71
N GLY A 8 6.77 8.52 -2.06
CA GLY A 8 6.67 9.88 -2.60
C GLY A 8 5.98 9.98 -3.96
N ALA A 9 5.06 9.07 -4.26
CA ALA A 9 4.46 8.93 -5.58
C ALA A 9 3.48 10.06 -5.85
N ASN A 10 3.64 10.75 -6.98
CA ASN A 10 2.69 11.77 -7.41
C ASN A 10 1.52 11.08 -8.14
N PRO A 11 0.26 11.19 -7.67
CA PRO A 11 -0.89 10.56 -8.29
C PRO A 11 -1.10 10.92 -9.76
N LYS A 12 -0.57 12.05 -10.25
CA LYS A 12 -0.72 12.47 -11.65
C LYS A 12 0.24 11.77 -12.60
N THR A 13 1.40 11.34 -12.11
CA THR A 13 2.50 10.84 -12.97
C THR A 13 2.97 9.44 -12.61
N SER A 14 2.78 8.99 -11.38
CA SER A 14 3.27 7.69 -10.92
C SER A 14 2.40 6.55 -11.44
N ASN A 15 3.03 5.49 -11.92
CA ASN A 15 2.35 4.26 -12.34
C ASN A 15 3.01 3.05 -11.66
N PRO A 16 2.72 2.79 -10.38
CA PRO A 16 3.31 1.67 -9.66
C PRO A 16 2.85 0.34 -10.24
N ILE A 17 3.79 -0.44 -10.75
CA ILE A 17 3.54 -1.77 -11.34
C ILE A 17 4.31 -2.86 -10.61
N GLU A 18 5.29 -2.49 -9.79
CA GLU A 18 6.18 -3.41 -9.10
C GLU A 18 5.49 -4.13 -7.94
N TRP A 19 5.80 -5.42 -7.80
CA TRP A 19 5.45 -6.22 -6.63
C TRP A 19 6.57 -6.12 -5.59
N ILE A 20 6.22 -5.63 -4.40
CA ILE A 20 7.13 -5.40 -3.29
C ILE A 20 7.02 -6.57 -2.29
N PRO A 21 8.14 -7.24 -1.95
CA PRO A 21 8.14 -8.33 -0.98
C PRO A 21 8.11 -7.79 0.46
N ILE A 22 7.08 -8.16 1.21
CA ILE A 22 6.98 -7.94 2.65
C ILE A 22 7.44 -9.21 3.36
N ARG A 23 8.48 -9.09 4.18
CA ARG A 23 9.12 -10.23 4.87
C ARG A 23 8.63 -10.44 6.31
N PHE A 24 7.69 -9.62 6.77
CA PHE A 24 7.15 -9.67 8.12
C PHE A 24 6.06 -10.74 8.23
N ASP A 25 6.07 -11.53 9.30
CA ASP A 25 5.01 -12.50 9.58
C ASP A 25 3.67 -11.81 9.89
N ARG A 26 3.73 -10.65 10.56
CA ARG A 26 2.58 -9.79 10.84
C ARG A 26 2.93 -8.33 10.65
N TRP A 27 2.07 -7.58 9.96
CA TRP A 27 2.34 -6.18 9.62
C TRP A 27 1.06 -5.38 9.41
N THR A 28 1.16 -4.05 9.43
CA THR A 28 0.07 -3.10 9.18
C THR A 28 0.45 -2.15 8.06
N VAL A 29 -0.51 -1.45 7.46
CA VAL A 29 -0.25 -0.43 6.45
C VAL A 29 -0.33 0.96 7.07
N ARG A 30 0.64 1.81 6.73
CA ARG A 30 0.58 3.25 6.98
C ARG A 30 0.58 3.99 5.65
N VAL A 31 -0.38 4.88 5.48
CA VAL A 31 -0.49 5.75 4.29
C VAL A 31 -0.27 7.19 4.71
N GLU A 32 0.57 7.90 3.98
CA GLU A 32 0.88 9.31 4.21
C GLU A 32 0.58 10.13 2.97
N GLY A 33 -0.03 11.30 3.17
CA GLY A 33 -0.31 12.25 2.09
C GLY A 33 -1.53 11.92 1.23
N LEU A 34 -2.35 10.93 1.60
CA LEU A 34 -3.62 10.61 0.94
C LEU A 34 -4.71 11.63 1.34
N VAL A 35 -5.39 12.22 0.37
CA VAL A 35 -6.47 13.21 0.55
C VAL A 35 -7.70 12.80 -0.26
N ASP A 36 -7.58 12.64 -1.57
CA ASP A 36 -8.68 12.43 -2.52
C ASP A 36 -8.36 11.40 -3.62
N SER A 37 -7.15 10.85 -3.67
CA SER A 37 -6.84 9.66 -4.45
C SER A 37 -7.55 8.43 -3.87
N GLU A 38 -7.88 7.47 -4.74
CA GLU A 38 -8.30 6.14 -4.33
C GLU A 38 -7.19 5.16 -4.66
N ILE A 39 -6.62 4.53 -3.64
CA ILE A 39 -5.50 3.60 -3.79
C ILE A 39 -5.87 2.23 -3.23
N THR A 40 -5.53 1.18 -3.98
CA THR A 40 -5.73 -0.20 -3.55
C THR A 40 -4.44 -0.96 -3.38
N LEU A 41 -4.43 -1.85 -2.39
CA LEU A 41 -3.36 -2.80 -2.17
C LEU A 41 -3.77 -4.17 -2.71
N HIS A 42 -2.92 -4.70 -3.58
CA HIS A 42 -3.06 -6.02 -4.20
C HIS A 42 -2.08 -6.98 -3.52
N PHE A 43 -2.48 -8.25 -3.41
CA PHE A 43 -1.66 -9.31 -2.83
C PHE A 43 -1.47 -10.41 -3.87
N ASN A 44 -0.26 -10.96 -3.98
CA ASN A 44 0.07 -11.98 -4.97
C ASN A 44 -0.37 -13.41 -4.54
N GLN A 45 -1.60 -13.57 -4.06
CA GLN A 45 -2.14 -14.86 -3.61
C GLN A 45 -3.41 -15.25 -4.38
N PRO A 46 -3.71 -16.55 -4.53
CA PRO A 46 -4.84 -17.03 -5.32
C PRO A 46 -6.22 -16.59 -4.79
N PHE A 47 -6.30 -16.18 -3.52
CA PHE A 47 -7.49 -15.59 -2.90
C PHE A 47 -7.36 -14.06 -2.73
N ALA A 48 -6.67 -13.39 -3.67
CA ALA A 48 -6.29 -11.99 -3.58
C ALA A 48 -7.46 -11.09 -3.11
N LYS A 49 -7.38 -10.61 -1.88
CA LYS A 49 -8.24 -9.55 -1.38
C LYS A 49 -7.68 -8.23 -1.92
N ILE A 50 -8.42 -7.53 -2.77
CA ILE A 50 -8.08 -6.14 -3.09
C ILE A 50 -8.64 -5.29 -1.97
N ILE A 51 -7.81 -4.42 -1.40
CA ILE A 51 -8.25 -3.62 -0.26
C ILE A 51 -7.97 -2.14 -0.48
N ASP A 52 -8.99 -1.33 -0.21
CA ASP A 52 -8.97 0.13 -0.30
C ASP A 52 -8.26 0.70 0.92
N LEU A 53 -7.07 1.28 0.70
CA LEU A 53 -6.19 1.75 1.76
C LEU A 53 -6.76 2.93 2.53
N SER A 54 -7.71 3.69 1.97
CA SER A 54 -8.39 4.80 2.66
C SER A 54 -9.18 4.33 3.89
N LYS A 55 -9.52 3.02 3.94
CA LYS A 55 -10.33 2.40 4.99
C LYS A 55 -9.51 1.57 5.98
N MET A 56 -8.19 1.51 5.86
CA MET A 56 -7.34 0.52 6.55
C MET A 56 -6.63 1.02 7.81
N ASN A 57 -7.14 2.03 8.49
CA ASN A 57 -6.52 2.48 9.75
C ASN A 57 -6.67 1.40 10.84
N GLY A 58 -5.64 0.54 10.97
CA GLY A 58 -5.48 -0.42 12.07
C GLY A 58 -5.55 -1.91 11.72
N GLU A 59 -5.80 -2.29 10.46
CA GLU A 59 -5.84 -3.71 10.08
C GLU A 59 -4.44 -4.34 9.99
N ALA A 60 -4.30 -5.51 10.62
CA ALA A 60 -3.09 -6.31 10.57
C ALA A 60 -3.20 -7.42 9.52
N PHE A 61 -2.14 -7.58 8.75
CA PHE A 61 -1.96 -8.58 7.72
C PHE A 61 -0.98 -9.66 8.18
N HIS A 62 -1.10 -10.81 7.53
CA HIS A 62 -0.15 -11.91 7.66
C HIS A 62 0.76 -11.94 6.42
N GLY A 63 2.07 -12.07 6.64
CA GLY A 63 3.05 -12.35 5.60
C GLY A 63 3.81 -13.65 5.90
N PRO A 64 4.96 -13.91 5.24
CA PRO A 64 5.57 -13.14 4.16
C PRO A 64 4.75 -13.15 2.86
N ILE A 65 4.67 -12.01 2.15
CA ILE A 65 3.83 -11.86 0.96
C ILE A 65 4.34 -10.76 0.02
N GLN A 66 4.01 -10.87 -1.27
CA GLN A 66 4.23 -9.78 -2.23
C GLN A 66 2.98 -8.93 -2.38
N VAL A 67 3.17 -7.60 -2.39
CA VAL A 67 2.09 -6.64 -2.52
C VAL A 67 2.38 -5.58 -3.58
N ARG A 68 1.32 -4.99 -4.14
CA ARG A 68 1.44 -3.90 -5.11
C ARG A 68 0.38 -2.85 -4.83
N VAL A 69 0.73 -1.57 -4.93
CA VAL A 69 -0.25 -0.47 -4.87
C VAL A 69 -0.73 -0.13 -6.28
N GLU A 70 -2.01 0.16 -6.40
CA GLU A 70 -2.65 0.64 -7.62
C GLU A 70 -3.44 1.92 -7.33
N PHE A 71 -3.34 2.92 -8.21
CA PHE A 71 -4.20 4.10 -8.19
C PHE A 71 -5.47 3.81 -8.99
N ARG A 72 -6.60 3.68 -8.30
CA ARG A 72 -7.92 3.55 -8.94
C ARG A 72 -8.43 4.91 -9.40
N ASN A 73 -8.30 5.91 -8.53
CA ASN A 73 -8.58 7.30 -8.84
C ASN A 73 -7.38 8.15 -8.44
N ARG A 74 -7.07 9.15 -9.27
CA ARG A 74 -5.89 10.00 -9.12
C ARG A 74 -6.34 11.37 -8.64
N GLY A 75 -6.02 11.67 -7.39
CA GLY A 75 -6.38 12.90 -6.70
C GLY A 75 -5.44 14.06 -7.01
N THR A 76 -5.49 15.06 -6.14
CA THR A 76 -4.77 16.32 -6.28
C THR A 76 -3.50 16.39 -5.44
N GLU A 77 -3.18 15.33 -4.69
CA GLU A 77 -2.08 15.33 -3.74
C GLU A 77 -0.73 15.47 -4.42
N ARG A 78 0.21 16.11 -3.74
CA ARG A 78 1.56 16.29 -4.29
C ARG A 78 2.33 14.97 -4.32
N THR A 79 2.24 14.20 -3.23
CA THR A 79 2.94 12.93 -3.04
C THR A 79 2.15 12.03 -2.10
N ILE A 80 2.14 10.73 -2.38
CA ILE A 80 1.59 9.69 -1.51
C ILE A 80 2.67 8.66 -1.24
N THR A 81 2.75 8.25 0.02
CA THR A 81 3.69 7.22 0.48
C THR A 81 2.94 6.14 1.23
N VAL A 82 3.27 4.88 0.97
CA VAL A 82 2.65 3.70 1.60
C VAL A 82 3.74 2.82 2.18
N PHE A 83 3.64 2.50 3.46
CA PHE A 83 4.57 1.65 4.18
C PHE A 83 3.89 0.39 4.72
N ALA A 84 4.61 -0.73 4.70
CA ALA A 84 4.34 -1.88 5.55
C ALA A 84 5.12 -1.74 6.86
N MET A 85 4.42 -1.81 7.99
CA MET A 85 5.00 -1.70 9.34
C MET A 85 4.90 -3.05 10.04
N GLU A 86 6.02 -3.64 10.45
CA GLU A 86 6.03 -4.87 11.24
C GLU A 86 5.32 -4.67 12.58
N CYS A 87 4.43 -5.60 12.93
CA CYS A 87 3.81 -5.65 14.25
C CYS A 87 4.77 -6.33 15.23
N LYS A 88 4.96 -5.75 16.41
CA LYS A 88 5.65 -6.41 17.53
C LYS A 88 4.70 -7.33 18.29
#